data_AF-X1RIN1-F1
#
_entry.id   AF-X1RIN1-F1
#
_cell.length_a   1.000
_cell.length_b   1.000
_cell.length_c   1.000
_cell.angle_alpha   90.00
_cell.angle_beta   90.00
_cell.angle_gamma   90.00
#
_symmetry.space_group_name_H-M   'P 1'
#
loop_
_entity.id
_entity.type
_entity.pdbx_description
1 polymer ?
#
loop_
_entity_poly.entity_id
_entity_poly.type
_entity_poly.pdbx_seq_one_letter_code
_entity_poly.pdbx_strand_id
1 'polypeptide(L)' 'SAEAIAQAPVVRAIDLLIKQAVRDRASDIHIEPQEDKLRVRYRIDGILGDVMSLPLSVHSPLLSRVKIMAGLNIA' A
#
# COMPACT_ATOMS: atom_id res chain seq x y z
N SER A 1 -4.01 -11.40 19.44
CA SER A 1 -4.40 -10.14 20.13
C SER A 1 -5.37 -9.35 19.25
N ALA A 2 -6.24 -8.53 19.84
CA ALA A 2 -7.25 -7.73 19.10
C ALA A 2 -6.63 -6.85 17.99
N GLU A 3 -5.36 -6.47 18.12
CA GLU A 3 -4.56 -5.77 17.10
C GLU A 3 -4.39 -6.58 15.80
N ALA A 4 -4.24 -7.91 15.89
CA ALA A 4 -4.13 -8.76 14.69
C ALA A 4 -5.44 -8.81 13.89
N ILE A 5 -6.59 -8.65 14.56
CA ILE A 5 -7.92 -8.63 13.92
C ILE A 5 -8.16 -7.29 13.23
N ALA A 6 -7.79 -6.17 13.87
CA ALA A 6 -7.89 -4.83 13.29
C ALA A 6 -6.93 -4.62 12.10
N GLN A 7 -5.74 -5.25 12.13
CA GLN A 7 -4.80 -5.19 11.01
C GLN A 7 -5.14 -6.14 9.86
N ALA A 8 -6.01 -7.14 10.07
CA ALA A 8 -6.28 -8.16 9.05
C ALA A 8 -6.76 -7.61 7.69
N PRO A 9 -7.60 -6.56 7.61
CA PRO A 9 -7.98 -5.96 6.31
C PRO A 9 -6.81 -5.24 5.63
N VAL A 10 -5.99 -4.52 6.40
CA VAL A 10 -4.85 -3.73 5.89
C VAL A 10 -3.71 -4.63 5.44
N VAL A 11 -3.40 -5.67 6.21
CA VAL A 11 -2.43 -6.70 5.83
C VAL A 11 -2.84 -7.37 4.52
N ARG A 12 -4.13 -7.73 4.39
CA ARG A 12 -4.64 -8.30 3.13
C ARG A 12 -4.56 -7.30 1.98
N ALA A 13 -4.85 -6.03 2.20
CA ALA A 13 -4.77 -5.00 1.17
C ALA A 13 -3.32 -4.82 0.65
N ILE A 14 -2.33 -4.72 1.53
CA ILE A 14 -0.92 -4.59 1.08
C ILE A 14 -0.44 -5.85 0.35
N ASP A 15 -0.83 -7.04 0.83
CA ASP A 15 -0.45 -8.30 0.19
C ASP A 15 -1.04 -8.40 -1.23
N LEU A 16 -2.29 -7.95 -1.40
CA LEU A 16 -2.94 -7.89 -2.71
C LEU A 16 -2.27 -6.87 -3.63
N LEU A 17 -1.93 -5.68 -3.12
CA LEU A 17 -1.21 -4.66 -3.87
C LEU A 17 0.15 -5.15 -4.36
N ILE A 18 0.93 -5.81 -3.51
CA ILE A 18 2.24 -6.34 -3.91
C ILE A 18 2.08 -7.48 -4.91
N LYS A 19 1.15 -8.42 -4.66
CA LYS A 19 0.89 -9.53 -5.59
C LYS A 19 0.44 -9.03 -6.96
N GLN A 20 -0.39 -7.99 -7.00
CA GLN A 20 -0.83 -7.39 -8.26
C GLN A 20 0.32 -6.69 -8.98
N ALA A 21 1.13 -5.90 -8.28
CA ALA A 21 2.33 -5.28 -8.84
C ALA A 21 3.30 -6.31 -9.46
N VAL A 22 3.50 -7.45 -8.79
CA VAL A 22 4.32 -8.55 -9.34
C VAL A 22 3.68 -9.16 -10.61
N ARG A 23 2.36 -9.39 -10.61
CA ARG A 23 1.64 -9.89 -11.80
C ARG A 23 1.77 -8.93 -12.97
N ASP A 24 1.65 -7.64 -12.70
CA ASP A 24 1.71 -6.58 -13.71
C ASP A 24 3.15 -6.21 -14.11
N ARG A 25 4.15 -6.87 -13.49
CA ARG A 25 5.58 -6.59 -13.69
C ARG A 25 5.94 -5.13 -13.42
N ALA A 26 5.28 -4.52 -12.45
CA ALA A 26 5.60 -3.17 -12.02
C ALA A 26 7.00 -3.12 -11.38
N SER A 27 7.79 -2.12 -11.77
CA SER A 27 9.11 -1.85 -11.17
C SER A 27 8.98 -1.16 -9.82
N ASP A 28 7.96 -0.31 -9.67
CA ASP A 28 7.75 0.51 -8.47
C ASP A 28 6.27 0.53 -8.09
N ILE A 29 6.01 0.50 -6.79
CA ILE A 29 4.69 0.76 -6.20
C ILE A 29 4.75 2.12 -5.50
N HIS A 30 3.91 3.04 -5.96
CA HIS A 30 3.77 4.36 -5.39
C HIS A 30 2.49 4.44 -4.55
N ILE A 31 2.63 4.76 -3.26
CA ILE A 31 1.52 4.99 -2.33
C ILE A 31 1.57 6.47 -1.93
N GLU A 32 0.62 7.26 -2.43
CA GLU A 32 0.69 8.72 -2.44
C GLU A 32 -0.53 9.34 -1.76
N PRO A 33 -0.41 9.76 -0.50
CA PRO A 33 -1.45 10.52 0.17
C PRO A 33 -1.71 11.82 -0.59
N GLN A 34 -2.97 12.10 -0.88
CA GLN A 34 -3.47 13.36 -1.42
C GLN A 34 -4.34 14.03 -0.36
N GLU A 35 -4.91 15.20 -0.67
CA GLU A 35 -5.77 15.95 0.25
C GLU A 35 -6.99 15.15 0.71
N ASP A 36 -7.63 14.39 -0.19
CA ASP A 36 -8.91 13.71 0.06
C ASP A 36 -8.84 12.17 -0.03
N LYS A 37 -7.74 11.62 -0.55
CA LYS A 37 -7.62 10.19 -0.85
C LYS A 37 -6.18 9.70 -0.78
N LEU A 38 -6.03 8.38 -0.70
CA LEU A 38 -4.76 7.71 -0.91
C LEU A 38 -4.70 7.19 -2.34
N ARG A 39 -3.84 7.77 -3.17
CA ARG A 39 -3.62 7.34 -4.56
C ARG A 39 -2.58 6.23 -4.59
N VAL A 40 -2.82 5.17 -5.37
CA VAL A 40 -1.83 4.14 -5.63
C VAL A 40 -1.51 4.09 -7.12
N ARG A 41 -0.22 4.10 -7.45
CA ARG A 41 0.27 4.02 -8.83
C ARG A 41 1.29 2.90 -8.98
N TYR A 42 1.35 2.29 -10.15
CA TYR A 42 2.44 1.40 -10.53
C TYR A 42 3.28 2.06 -11.60
N ARG A 43 4.60 1.83 -11.54
CA ARG A 43 5.48 2.07 -12.69
C ARG A 43 5.62 0.77 -13.47
N ILE A 44 5.17 0.76 -14.72
CA ILE A 44 5.30 -0.38 -15.64
C ILE A 44 6.00 0.13 -16.89
N ASP A 45 7.12 -0.49 -17.26
CA ASP A 45 7.95 -0.09 -18.41
C ASP A 45 8.30 1.41 -18.41
N GLY A 46 8.59 1.95 -17.23
CA GLY A 46 8.94 3.37 -17.03
C GLY A 46 7.75 4.32 -16.87
N ILE A 47 6.53 3.89 -17.22
CA ILE A 47 5.33 4.72 -17.19
C ILE A 47 4.60 4.56 -15.86
N LEU A 48 4.31 5.69 -15.21
CA LEU A 48 3.47 5.74 -14.00
C LEU A 48 1.98 5.75 -14.38
N GLY A 49 1.24 4.76 -13.90
CA GLY A 49 -0.20 4.64 -14.13
C GLY A 49 -0.99 4.49 -12.81
N ASP A 50 -2.19 5.08 -12.78
CA ASP A 50 -3.11 4.94 -11.65
C ASP A 50 -3.72 3.54 -11.64
N VAL A 51 -3.70 2.89 -10.47
CA VAL A 51 -4.27 1.54 -10.31
C VAL A 51 -5.45 1.51 -9.36
N MET A 52 -5.46 2.35 -8.33
CA MET A 52 -6.62 2.55 -7.46
C MET A 52 -6.52 3.83 -6.64
N SER A 53 -7.64 4.19 -6.03
CA SER A 53 -7.72 5.20 -4.96
C SER A 53 -8.43 4.58 -3.76
N LEU A 54 -7.93 4.86 -2.57
CA LEU A 54 -8.48 4.39 -1.30
C LEU A 54 -8.85 5.58 -0.41
N PRO A 55 -9.74 5.44 0.57
CA PRO A 55 -10.00 6.49 1.55
C PRO A 55 -8.73 6.89 2.29
N LEU A 56 -8.51 8.19 2.54
CA LEU A 56 -7.28 8.65 3.21
C LEU A 56 -7.07 8.02 4.60
N SER A 57 -8.15 7.61 5.27
CA SER A 57 -8.12 6.91 6.56
C SER A 57 -7.27 5.63 6.58
N VAL A 58 -7.05 4.99 5.42
CA VAL A 58 -6.24 3.76 5.34
C VAL A 58 -4.73 4.04 5.24
N HIS A 59 -4.31 5.30 5.06
CA HIS A 59 -2.90 5.66 4.87
C HIS A 59 -2.00 5.26 6.04
N SER A 60 -2.34 5.71 7.25
CA SER A 60 -1.54 5.45 8.45
C SER A 60 -1.33 3.94 8.70
N PRO A 61 -2.37 3.09 8.72
CA PRO A 61 -2.16 1.67 8.95
C PRO A 61 -1.42 0.97 7.79
N LEU A 62 -1.58 1.41 6.53
CA LEU A 62 -0.79 0.91 5.39
C LEU A 62 0.69 1.23 5.58
N LEU A 63 1.02 2.47 5.94
CA LEU A 63 2.40 2.91 6.18
C LEU A 63 3.05 2.12 7.31
N SER A 64 2.36 1.95 8.45
CA SER A 64 2.85 1.12 9.56
C SER A 64 3.11 -0.31 9.12
N ARG A 65 2.23 -0.90 8.30
CA ARG A 65 2.42 -2.25 7.80
C ARG A 65 3.63 -2.38 6.88
N VAL A 66 3.83 -1.43 5.96
CA VAL A 66 5.03 -1.39 5.11
C VAL A 66 6.30 -1.26 5.95
N LYS A 67 6.31 -0.36 6.94
CA LYS A 67 7.43 -0.20 7.86
C LYS A 67 7.77 -1.51 8.60
N ILE A 68 6.77 -2.20 9.13
CA ILE A 68 6.94 -3.51 9.80
C ILE A 68 7.54 -4.54 8.84
N MET A 69 7.00 -4.66 7.61
CA MET A 69 7.50 -5.62 6.61
C MET A 69 8.96 -5.35 6.22
N ALA A 70 9.38 -4.09 6.24
CA ALA A 70 10.74 -3.66 5.92
C ALA A 70 11.68 -3.64 7.15
N GLY A 71 11.21 -4.01 8.35
CA GLY A 71 12.01 -3.92 9.58
C GLY A 71 12.34 -2.48 10.01
N LEU A 72 11.54 -1.50 9.57
CA LEU A 72 11.70 -0.09 9.89
C LEU A 72 10.96 0.30 11.17
N ASN A 73 11.43 1.37 11.82
CA ASN A 73 10.77 1.96 12.97
C ASN A 73 9.38 2.54 12.61
N ILE A 74 8.40 2.28 13.48
CA ILE A 74 7.00 2.68 13.34
C ILE A 74 6.64 3.96 14.10
N ALA A 75 7.48 4.41 15.04
CA ALA A 75 7.28 5.59 15.89
C ALA A 75 7.85 6.87 15.28
#